data_AF-A0A2L0CX91-F1
#
_entry.id   AF-A0A2L0CX91-F1
#
_cell.length_a   1.000
_cell.length_b   1.000
_cell.length_c   1.000
_cell.angle_alpha   90.00
_cell.angle_beta   90.00
_cell.angle_gamma   90.00
#
_symmetry.space_group_name_H-M   'P 1'
#
loop_
_entity.id
_entity.type
_entity.pdbx_description
1 polymer ?
#
loop_
_entity_poly.entity_id
_entity_poly.type
_entity_poly.pdbx_seq_one_letter_code
_entity_poly.pdbx_strand_id
1 'polypeptide(L)'
;IWWVVLSFTWFLAAGLKWGNEAITGYAQYFHLAAWMIPTIQTVSVLLSGAVDGDPVSGICYVGNMNMENLRNFVLAPLLVYLLLGTSFLVAGFVSLFRIRNVIKKQGDGGSKADKLEKLMIRIGIFSVLYTVPATIVIGCYLYENAYHDMWLESMAC
;
A
#
# COMPACT_ATOMS: atom_id res chain seq x y z
N ILE A 1 2.15 4.77 -1.36
CA ILE A 1 2.22 4.65 -2.84
C ILE A 1 3.29 3.68 -3.34
N TRP A 2 4.56 3.78 -2.92
CA TRP A 2 5.62 2.87 -3.38
C TRP A 2 5.28 1.38 -3.24
N TRP A 3 4.65 0.98 -2.13
CA TRP A 3 4.15 -0.38 -1.96
C TRP A 3 3.05 -0.78 -2.96
N VAL A 4 2.17 0.14 -3.35
CA VAL A 4 1.15 -0.11 -4.39
C VAL A 4 1.82 -0.29 -5.75
N VAL A 5 2.81 0.56 -6.07
CA VAL A 5 3.61 0.43 -7.30
C VAL A 5 4.36 -0.90 -7.32
N LEU A 6 4.96 -1.31 -6.21
CA LEU A 6 5.63 -2.61 -6.08
C LEU A 6 4.65 -3.77 -6.28
N SER A 7 3.46 -3.69 -5.69
CA SER A 7 2.43 -4.73 -5.85
C SER A 7 1.91 -4.80 -7.29
N PHE A 8 1.78 -3.64 -7.95
CA PHE A 8 1.39 -3.54 -9.35
C PHE A 8 2.46 -4.11 -10.29
N THR A 9 3.73 -3.70 -10.14
CA THR A 9 4.83 -4.23 -10.98
C THR A 9 5.04 -5.72 -10.74
N TRP A 10 4.85 -6.19 -9.51
CA TRP A 10 4.84 -7.61 -9.21
C TRP A 10 3.69 -8.34 -9.93
N PHE A 11 2.48 -7.79 -9.94
CA PHE A 11 1.37 -8.33 -10.74
C PHE A 11 1.68 -8.35 -12.24
N LEU A 12 2.27 -7.28 -12.80
CA LEU A 12 2.67 -7.25 -14.22
C LEU A 12 3.69 -8.35 -14.55
N ALA A 13 4.69 -8.55 -13.69
CA ALA A 13 5.67 -9.61 -13.85
C ALA A 13 5.04 -11.01 -13.70
N ALA A 14 4.21 -11.20 -12.67
CA ALA A 14 3.64 -12.49 -12.27
C ALA A 14 2.46 -12.95 -13.15
N GLY A 15 1.53 -12.04 -13.43
CA GLY A 15 0.30 -12.32 -14.17
C GLY A 15 0.44 -12.08 -15.68
N LEU A 16 1.06 -10.97 -16.06
CA LEU A 16 1.21 -10.59 -17.48
C LEU A 16 2.56 -10.99 -18.08
N LYS A 17 3.44 -11.64 -17.30
CA LYS A 17 4.76 -12.11 -17.74
C LYS A 17 5.64 -10.99 -18.32
N TRP A 18 5.47 -9.76 -17.87
CA TRP A 18 6.31 -8.65 -18.30
C TRP A 18 7.76 -8.89 -17.92
N GLY A 19 8.66 -8.74 -18.89
CA GLY A 19 10.10 -8.77 -18.66
C GLY A 19 10.62 -7.46 -18.07
N ASN A 20 11.87 -7.47 -17.59
CA ASN A 20 12.52 -6.29 -17.01
C ASN A 20 12.61 -5.11 -17.98
N GLU A 21 12.75 -5.37 -19.29
CA GLU A 21 12.79 -4.32 -20.32
C GLU A 21 11.45 -3.58 -20.42
N ALA A 22 10.34 -4.31 -20.43
CA ALA A 22 9.00 -3.72 -20.43
C ALA A 22 8.74 -2.88 -19.18
N ILE A 23 9.10 -3.39 -17.99
CA ILE A 23 8.93 -2.64 -16.73
C ILE A 23 9.81 -1.39 -16.71
N THR A 24 11.07 -1.50 -17.13
CA THR A 24 12.01 -0.37 -17.21
C THR A 24 11.51 0.71 -18.16
N GLY A 25 10.91 0.33 -19.29
CA GLY A 25 10.32 1.26 -20.26
C GLY A 25 9.21 2.16 -19.68
N TYR A 26 8.48 1.69 -18.65
CA TYR A 26 7.44 2.46 -17.97
C TYR A 26 7.84 3.00 -16.58
N ALA A 27 9.07 2.75 -16.14
CA ALA A 27 9.52 3.12 -14.78
C ALA A 27 9.39 4.62 -14.51
N GLN A 28 9.66 5.48 -15.50
CA GLN A 28 9.51 6.93 -15.35
C GLN A 28 8.09 7.32 -14.93
N TYR A 29 7.05 6.71 -15.53
CA TYR A 29 5.67 6.98 -15.16
C TYR A 29 5.33 6.49 -13.75
N PHE A 30 5.83 5.31 -13.37
CA PHE A 30 5.63 4.77 -12.02
C PHE A 30 6.28 5.64 -10.95
N HIS A 31 7.50 6.10 -11.18
CA HIS A 31 8.21 6.99 -10.28
C HIS A 31 7.52 8.35 -10.19
N LEU A 32 7.10 8.92 -11.32
CA LEU A 32 6.37 10.19 -11.35
C LEU A 32 5.08 10.11 -10.53
N ALA A 33 4.27 9.06 -10.72
CA ALA A 33 3.07 8.85 -9.91
C ALA A 33 3.41 8.66 -8.42
N ALA A 34 4.47 7.93 -8.11
CA ALA A 34 4.89 7.67 -6.72
C ALA A 34 5.31 8.92 -5.96
N TRP A 35 5.85 9.92 -6.65
CA TRP A 35 6.22 11.21 -6.06
C TRP A 35 5.08 12.22 -6.07
N MET A 36 4.38 12.36 -7.20
CA MET A 36 3.38 13.40 -7.36
C MET A 36 2.14 13.19 -6.49
N ILE A 37 1.67 11.95 -6.32
CA ILE A 37 0.48 11.69 -5.51
C ILE A 37 0.69 12.13 -4.04
N PRO A 38 1.76 11.70 -3.33
CA PRO A 38 2.04 12.21 -1.99
C PRO A 38 2.24 13.73 -1.94
N THR A 39 2.93 14.32 -2.93
CA THR A 39 3.10 15.78 -2.98
C THR A 39 1.77 16.51 -3.03
N ILE A 40 0.83 16.06 -3.87
CA ILE A 40 -0.51 16.66 -3.96
C ILE A 40 -1.27 16.49 -2.65
N GLN A 41 -1.19 15.32 -2.00
CA GLN A 41 -1.82 15.10 -0.70
C GLN A 41 -1.27 16.06 0.36
N THR A 42 0.05 16.19 0.45
CA THR A 42 0.71 17.11 1.40
C THR A 42 0.33 18.56 1.13
N VAL A 43 0.35 19.01 -0.13
CA VAL A 43 -0.06 20.38 -0.49
C VAL A 43 -1.52 20.62 -0.13
N SER A 44 -2.40 19.66 -0.38
CA SER A 44 -3.83 19.77 -0.04
C SER A 44 -4.05 19.94 1.47
N VAL A 45 -3.34 19.14 2.28
CA VAL A 45 -3.33 19.27 3.75
C VAL A 45 -2.87 20.66 4.17
N LEU A 46 -1.76 21.15 3.63
CA LEU A 46 -1.20 22.46 3.99
C LEU A 46 -2.14 23.60 3.62
N LEU A 47 -2.77 23.56 2.45
CA LEU A 47 -3.74 24.57 2.01
C LEU A 47 -5.01 24.56 2.87
N SER A 48 -5.40 23.39 3.39
CA SER A 48 -6.56 23.27 4.30
C SER A 48 -6.26 23.70 5.74
N GLY A 49 -5.00 23.95 6.10
CA GLY A 49 -4.62 24.25 7.48
C GLY A 49 -4.90 23.11 8.47
N ALA A 50 -4.97 21.86 7.98
CA ALA A 50 -5.39 20.69 8.76
C ALA A 50 -4.29 20.09 9.65
N VAL A 51 -3.11 20.71 9.72
CA VAL A 51 -1.99 20.25 10.53
C VAL A 51 -2.17 20.72 11.97
N ASP A 52 -2.16 19.78 12.90
CA ASP A 52 -2.27 20.00 14.34
C ASP A 52 -1.16 19.28 15.12
N GLY A 53 -0.94 19.68 16.37
CA GLY A 53 0.07 19.09 17.25
C GLY A 53 -0.51 17.98 18.10
N ASP A 54 0.22 16.87 18.25
CA ASP A 54 -0.09 15.82 19.22
C ASP A 54 0.64 16.12 20.55
N PRO A 55 -0.09 16.37 21.65
CA PRO A 55 0.50 16.67 22.96
C PRO A 55 1.25 15.49 23.58
N VAL A 56 1.00 14.25 23.16
CA VAL A 56 1.61 13.05 23.74
C VAL A 56 2.92 12.71 23.03
N SER A 57 2.90 12.64 21.69
CA SER A 57 4.08 12.27 20.92
C SER A 57 5.00 13.46 20.58
N GLY A 58 4.51 14.71 20.71
CA GLY A 58 5.27 15.92 20.45
C GLY A 58 5.56 16.17 18.97
N ILE A 59 4.79 15.56 18.06
CA ILE A 59 4.90 15.78 16.61
C ILE A 59 3.72 16.59 16.06
N CYS A 60 3.95 17.23 14.92
CA CYS A 60 2.86 17.80 14.11
C CYS A 60 2.39 16.74 13.11
N TYR A 61 1.10 16.44 13.12
CA TYR A 61 0.48 15.50 12.20
C TYR A 61 -0.90 16.02 11.77
N VAL A 62 -1.65 15.26 10.98
CA VAL A 62 -2.97 15.66 10.49
C VAL A 62 -4.04 14.88 11.23
N GLY A 63 -5.01 15.60 11.78
CA GLY A 63 -6.18 15.00 12.39
C GLY A 63 -5.94 14.42 13.77
N ASN A 64 -5.02 15.00 14.54
CA ASN A 64 -4.85 14.63 15.95
C ASN A 64 -6.01 15.13 16.82
N MET A 65 -6.52 16.34 16.55
CA MET A 65 -7.62 16.98 17.30
C MET A 65 -8.91 17.08 16.48
N ASN A 66 -8.84 16.86 15.16
CA ASN A 66 -9.98 16.94 14.26
C ASN A 66 -10.16 15.63 13.49
N MET A 67 -11.17 14.84 13.88
CA MET A 67 -11.43 13.52 13.30
C MET A 67 -11.92 13.57 11.85
N GLU A 68 -12.52 14.68 11.42
CA GLU A 68 -12.88 14.86 10.01
C GLU A 68 -11.61 14.93 9.13
N ASN A 69 -10.60 15.67 9.59
CA ASN A 69 -9.30 15.75 8.91
C ASN A 69 -8.59 14.39 8.91
N LEU A 70 -8.63 13.66 10.03
CA LEU A 70 -8.09 12.30 10.12
C LEU A 70 -8.74 11.38 9.08
N ARG A 71 -10.07 11.38 9.00
CA ARG A 71 -10.82 10.54 8.06
C ARG A 71 -10.49 10.89 6.60
N ASN A 72 -10.51 12.18 6.26
CA ASN A 72 -10.40 12.63 4.88
C ASN A 72 -8.95 12.57 4.34
N PHE A 73 -7.97 12.97 5.14
CA PHE A 73 -6.58 13.09 4.68
C PHE A 73 -5.70 11.88 4.99
N VAL A 74 -6.06 11.07 6.00
CA VAL A 74 -5.24 9.92 6.43
C VAL A 74 -5.97 8.61 6.15
N LEU A 75 -7.14 8.40 6.75
CA LEU A 75 -7.84 7.11 6.72
C LEU A 75 -8.30 6.73 5.29
N ALA A 76 -8.99 7.64 4.60
CA ALA A 76 -9.52 7.38 3.27
C ALA A 76 -8.41 7.07 2.25
N PRO A 77 -7.32 7.85 2.15
CA PRO A 77 -6.21 7.49 1.26
C PRO A 77 -5.50 6.19 1.64
N LEU A 78 -5.28 5.92 2.93
CA LEU A 78 -4.67 4.67 3.38
C LEU A 78 -5.51 3.45 2.97
N LEU A 79 -6.83 3.51 3.17
CA LEU A 79 -7.76 2.48 2.74
C LEU A 79 -7.73 2.27 1.23
N VAL A 80 -7.80 3.35 0.44
CA VAL A 80 -7.73 3.27 -1.03
C VAL A 80 -6.42 2.61 -1.47
N TYR A 81 -5.28 3.02 -0.91
CA TYR A 81 -3.99 2.43 -1.27
C TYR A 81 -3.91 0.96 -0.86
N LEU A 82 -4.37 0.61 0.33
CA LEU A 82 -4.39 -0.77 0.80
C LEU A 82 -5.27 -1.65 -0.10
N LEU A 83 -6.48 -1.22 -0.44
CA LEU A 83 -7.40 -1.96 -1.32
C LEU A 83 -6.82 -2.12 -2.72
N LEU A 84 -6.26 -1.07 -3.30
CA LEU A 84 -5.62 -1.14 -4.62
C LEU A 84 -4.43 -2.12 -4.61
N GLY A 85 -3.50 -1.97 -3.67
CA GLY A 85 -2.33 -2.85 -3.59
C GLY A 85 -2.69 -4.31 -3.30
N THR A 86 -3.64 -4.56 -2.38
CA THR A 86 -4.11 -5.92 -2.08
C THR A 86 -4.81 -6.54 -3.28
N SER A 87 -5.59 -5.78 -4.06
CA SER A 87 -6.22 -6.29 -5.28
C SER A 87 -5.19 -6.77 -6.31
N PHE A 88 -4.08 -6.02 -6.50
CA PHE A 88 -2.99 -6.45 -7.38
C PHE A 88 -2.25 -7.68 -6.84
N LEU A 89 -2.03 -7.76 -5.53
CA LEU A 89 -1.43 -8.95 -4.91
C LEU A 89 -2.31 -10.18 -5.14
N VAL A 90 -3.61 -10.09 -4.86
CA VAL A 90 -4.55 -11.21 -5.08
C VAL A 90 -4.56 -11.63 -6.55
N ALA A 91 -4.66 -10.68 -7.49
CA ALA A 91 -4.62 -10.97 -8.92
C ALA A 91 -3.30 -11.65 -9.34
N GLY A 92 -2.17 -11.21 -8.80
CA GLY A 92 -0.85 -11.80 -9.09
C GLY A 92 -0.71 -13.21 -8.49
N PHE A 93 -1.19 -13.44 -7.27
CA PHE A 93 -1.20 -14.79 -6.66
C PHE A 93 -2.07 -15.75 -7.46
N VAL A 94 -3.30 -15.36 -7.81
CA VAL A 94 -4.21 -16.19 -8.63
C VAL A 94 -3.55 -16.55 -9.96
N SER A 95 -2.88 -15.60 -10.61
CA SER A 95 -2.21 -15.83 -11.88
C SER A 95 -1.02 -16.79 -11.74
N LEU A 96 -0.20 -16.65 -10.69
CA LEU A 96 0.92 -17.56 -10.39
C LEU A 96 0.44 -18.98 -10.11
N PHE A 97 -0.60 -19.14 -9.28
CA PHE A 97 -1.15 -20.46 -8.97
C PHE A 97 -1.71 -21.14 -10.22
N ARG A 98 -2.38 -20.39 -11.11
CA ARG A 98 -2.90 -20.91 -12.38
C ARG A 98 -1.76 -21.43 -13.27
N ILE A 99 -0.70 -20.66 -13.41
CA ILE A 99 0.47 -21.03 -14.24
C ILE A 99 1.18 -22.24 -13.64
N ARG A 100 1.46 -22.25 -12.34
CA ARG A 100 2.12 -23.38 -11.65
C ARG A 100 1.32 -24.68 -11.77
N ASN A 101 0.00 -24.61 -11.68
CA ASN A 101 -0.85 -25.80 -11.79
C ASN A 101 -0.83 -26.40 -13.22
N VAL A 102 -0.66 -25.57 -14.25
CA VAL A 102 -0.51 -26.03 -15.65
C VAL A 102 0.90 -26.59 -15.90
N ILE A 103 1.95 -25.91 -15.43
CA ILE A 103 3.35 -26.35 -15.64
C ILE A 103 3.64 -27.65 -14.89
N LYS A 104 3.13 -27.82 -13.67
CA LYS A 104 3.29 -29.06 -12.89
C LYS A 104 2.66 -30.28 -13.59
N LYS A 105 1.71 -30.07 -14.51
CA LYS A 105 1.13 -31.12 -15.36
C LYS A 105 1.97 -31.43 -16.61
N GLN A 106 2.87 -30.53 -17.03
CA GLN A 106 3.60 -30.66 -18.29
C GLN A 106 5.05 -31.15 -18.17
N GLY A 107 5.54 -31.41 -16.95
CA GLY A 107 6.75 -32.21 -16.71
C GLY A 107 7.99 -31.73 -17.48
N ASP A 108 8.73 -30.81 -16.86
CA ASP A 108 10.09 -30.38 -17.23
C ASP A 108 10.21 -29.12 -18.11
N GLY A 109 11.14 -28.24 -17.72
CA GLY A 109 11.50 -27.05 -18.50
C GLY A 109 11.81 -25.79 -17.69
N GLY A 110 13.05 -25.67 -17.18
CA GLY A 110 13.75 -24.37 -17.21
C GLY A 110 14.45 -23.90 -15.93
N SER A 111 15.75 -24.20 -15.79
CA SER A 111 16.58 -23.73 -14.66
C SER A 111 16.75 -22.19 -14.58
N LYS A 112 16.54 -21.46 -15.70
CA LYS A 112 16.54 -19.98 -15.71
C LYS A 112 15.22 -19.39 -15.22
N ALA A 113 14.09 -20.05 -15.49
CA ALA A 113 12.78 -19.61 -15.00
C ALA A 113 12.67 -19.77 -13.48
N ASP A 114 13.27 -20.82 -12.92
CA ASP A 114 13.26 -21.11 -11.48
C ASP A 114 13.93 -20.01 -10.62
N LYS A 115 14.99 -19.35 -11.13
CA LYS A 115 15.62 -18.21 -10.45
C LYS A 115 14.72 -16.97 -10.42
N LEU A 116 14.07 -16.67 -11.56
CA LEU A 116 13.14 -15.55 -11.66
C LEU A 116 11.91 -15.79 -10.77
N GLU A 117 11.38 -17.01 -10.78
CA GLU A 117 10.24 -17.42 -9.94
C GLU A 117 10.57 -17.28 -8.45
N LYS A 118 11.75 -17.74 -8.00
CA LYS A 118 12.20 -17.57 -6.61
C LYS A 118 12.31 -16.09 -6.20
N LEU A 119 12.84 -15.25 -7.07
CA LEU A 119 12.92 -13.80 -6.82
C LEU A 119 11.52 -13.19 -6.70
N MET A 120 10.61 -13.56 -7.60
CA MET A 120 9.24 -13.06 -7.59
C MET A 120 8.44 -13.52 -6.37
N ILE A 121 8.61 -14.77 -5.93
CA ILE A 121 7.99 -15.27 -4.70
C ILE A 121 8.48 -14.48 -3.49
N ARG A 122 9.79 -14.20 -3.41
CA ARG A 122 10.37 -13.40 -2.32
C ARG A 122 9.79 -11.99 -2.27
N ILE A 123 9.68 -11.32 -3.42
CA ILE A 123 9.06 -10.00 -3.53
C ILE A 123 7.58 -10.07 -3.12
N GLY A 124 6.86 -11.10 -3.55
CA GLY A 124 5.45 -11.31 -3.19
C GLY A 124 5.25 -11.48 -1.68
N ILE A 125 6.08 -12.30 -1.02
CA ILE A 125 6.04 -12.48 0.44
C ILE A 125 6.28 -11.15 1.15
N PHE A 126 7.30 -10.39 0.73
CA PHE A 126 7.59 -9.08 1.32
C PHE A 126 6.39 -8.12 1.18
N SER A 127 5.75 -8.08 0.01
CA SER A 127 4.58 -7.23 -0.21
C SER A 127 3.37 -7.65 0.64
N VAL A 128 3.15 -8.95 0.86
CA VAL A 128 2.10 -9.44 1.78
C VAL A 128 2.43 -9.12 3.23
N LEU A 129 3.68 -9.29 3.66
CA LEU A 129 4.06 -8.96 5.04
C LEU A 129 3.85 -7.47 5.36
N TYR A 130 3.98 -6.59 4.37
CA TYR A 130 3.70 -5.16 4.54
C TYR A 130 2.22 -4.84 4.76
N THR A 131 1.28 -5.68 4.32
CA THR A 131 -0.15 -5.42 4.54
C THR A 131 -0.52 -5.51 6.01
N VAL A 132 0.16 -6.36 6.79
CA VAL A 132 -0.12 -6.57 8.21
C VAL A 132 0.06 -5.28 9.03
N PRO A 133 1.24 -4.63 9.09
CA PRO A 133 1.39 -3.38 9.81
C PRO A 133 0.50 -2.27 9.24
N ALA A 134 0.29 -2.21 7.94
CA ALA A 134 -0.62 -1.23 7.34
C ALA A 134 -2.08 -1.39 7.84
N THR A 135 -2.59 -2.63 7.91
CA THR A 135 -3.92 -2.90 8.47
C THR A 135 -4.02 -2.59 9.95
N ILE A 136 -2.95 -2.85 10.73
CA ILE A 136 -2.90 -2.53 12.15
C ILE A 136 -2.98 -1.01 12.35
N VAL A 137 -2.20 -0.23 11.59
CA VAL A 137 -2.22 1.23 11.64
C VAL A 137 -3.61 1.79 11.31
N ILE A 138 -4.27 1.27 10.27
CA ILE A 138 -5.65 1.66 9.95
C ILE A 138 -6.60 1.29 11.10
N GLY A 139 -6.43 0.11 11.70
CA GLY A 139 -7.21 -0.30 12.87
C GLY A 139 -7.03 0.66 14.06
N CYS A 140 -5.81 1.11 14.32
CA CYS A 140 -5.54 2.12 15.35
C CYS A 140 -6.25 3.44 15.05
N TYR A 141 -6.18 3.94 13.81
CA TYR A 141 -6.88 5.18 13.43
C TYR A 141 -8.40 5.05 13.47
N LEU A 142 -8.96 3.90 13.13
CA LEU A 142 -10.39 3.63 13.27
C LEU A 142 -10.81 3.62 14.74
N TYR A 143 -10.00 3.01 15.60
CA TYR A 143 -10.22 3.00 17.04
C TYR A 143 -10.15 4.41 17.62
N GLU A 144 -9.10 5.16 17.28
CA GLU A 144 -8.96 6.57 17.66
C GLU A 144 -10.17 7.39 17.19
N ASN A 145 -10.53 7.35 15.91
CA ASN A 145 -11.69 8.06 15.38
C ASN A 145 -13.01 7.69 16.08
N ALA A 146 -13.16 6.49 16.63
CA ALA A 146 -14.39 6.05 17.30
C ALA A 146 -14.46 6.50 18.77
N TYR A 147 -13.33 6.63 19.45
CA TYR A 147 -13.29 6.90 20.89
C TYR A 147 -12.71 8.29 21.24
N HIS A 148 -12.21 9.04 20.26
CA HIS A 148 -11.59 10.35 20.46
C HIS A 148 -12.50 11.33 21.22
N ASP A 149 -13.74 11.50 20.76
CA ASP A 149 -14.69 12.43 21.37
C ASP A 149 -15.00 12.05 22.83
N MET A 150 -15.13 10.75 23.11
CA MET A 150 -15.37 10.23 24.46
C MET A 150 -14.17 10.51 25.40
N TRP A 151 -12.95 10.42 24.90
CA TRP A 151 -11.75 10.77 25.68
C TRP A 151 -11.68 12.27 25.96
N LEU A 152 -12.00 13.11 24.98
CA LEU A 152 -12.03 14.57 25.16
C LEU A 152 -13.10 14.99 26.17
N GLU A 153 -14.31 14.44 26.09
CA GLU A 153 -15.38 14.72 27.05
C GLU A 153 -14.99 14.31 28.47
N SER A 154 -14.32 13.17 28.64
CA SER A 154 -13.87 12.73 29.97
C SER A 154 -12.81 13.65 30.60
N MET A 155 -12.15 14.48 29.80
CA MET A 155 -11.17 15.48 30.25
C MET A 155 -11.78 16.87 30.49
N ALA A 156 -12.97 17.14 29.94
CA ALA A 156 -13.71 18.37 30.21
C ALA A 156 -14.46 18.24 31.55
N CYS A 157 -13.99 18.96 32.57
CA CYS A 157 -14.60 19.01 33.91
C CYS A 157 -15.98 19.67 33.91
#